data_AF-A0A7W3T358-F1
#
_entry.id   AF-A0A7W3T358-F1
#
_cell.length_a   1.000
_cell.length_b   1.000
_cell.length_c   1.000
_cell.angle_alpha   90.00
_cell.angle_beta   90.00
_cell.angle_gamma   90.00
#
_symmetry.space_group_name_H-M   'P 1'
#
loop_
_entity.id
_entity.type
_entity.pdbx_description
1 polymer ?
#
loop_
_entity_poly.entity_id
_entity_poly.type
_entity_poly.pdbx_seq_one_letter_code
_entity_poly.pdbx_strand_id
1 'polypeptide(L)'
;MMEEFIMRLDAGMREYFRDMARFMSREFGITYSEAVARINSSYGKLKIDPYPDLMCHEEPDFWAFGAYYDLSVDEKGAFRWWDPEADRSSWPIREAPEKGSRYWTLPEGHEAPPPLRGFGS
;
A
#
# COMPACT_ATOMS: atom_id res chain seq x y z
N MET A 1 2.78 1.58 21.71
CA MET A 1 2.14 1.32 20.39
C MET A 1 3.23 0.89 19.43
N MET A 2 3.01 -0.16 18.65
CA MET A 2 3.92 -0.52 17.54
C MET A 2 3.67 0.46 16.38
N GLU A 3 4.73 0.95 15.74
CA GLU A 3 4.60 1.79 14.55
C GLU A 3 4.29 0.90 13.33
N GLU A 4 3.14 1.12 12.69
CA GLU A 4 2.70 0.34 11.51
C GLU A 4 3.66 0.53 10.33
N PHE A 5 4.07 1.76 10.08
CA PHE A 5 4.90 2.12 8.92
C PHE A 5 6.32 2.45 9.33
N ILE A 6 7.31 1.93 8.58
CA ILE A 6 8.74 2.11 8.91
C ILE A 6 9.28 3.48 8.52
N MET A 7 8.58 4.21 7.66
CA MET A 7 8.86 5.61 7.34
C MET A 7 8.26 6.53 8.40
N ARG A 8 8.90 7.69 8.61
CA ARG A 8 8.37 8.72 9.51
C ARG A 8 7.20 9.43 8.83
N LEU A 9 6.00 9.26 9.38
CA LEU A 9 4.78 9.88 8.88
C LEU A 9 4.15 10.78 9.96
N ASP A 10 3.63 11.93 9.54
CA ASP A 10 2.69 12.69 10.35
C ASP A 10 1.32 12.01 10.41
N ALA A 11 0.34 12.63 11.06
CA ALA A 11 -0.98 12.02 11.22
C ALA A 11 -1.72 11.85 9.88
N GLY A 12 -1.61 12.82 8.96
CA GLY A 12 -2.32 12.81 7.69
C GLY A 12 -1.75 11.78 6.73
N MET A 13 -0.42 11.74 6.57
CA MET A 13 0.23 10.73 5.74
C MET A 13 0.05 9.34 6.32
N ARG A 14 0.11 9.18 7.65
CA ARG A 14 -0.19 7.87 8.26
C ARG A 14 -1.58 7.40 7.88
N GLU A 15 -2.58 8.28 7.89
CA GLU A 15 -3.94 7.89 7.50
C GLU A 15 -4.03 7.56 6.01
N TYR A 16 -3.38 8.32 5.14
CA TYR A 16 -3.28 8.02 3.71
C TYR A 16 -2.70 6.62 3.44
N PHE A 17 -1.62 6.25 4.14
CA PHE A 17 -1.04 4.90 4.04
C PHE A 17 -1.93 3.81 4.67
N ARG A 18 -2.74 4.13 5.68
CA ARG A 18 -3.76 3.21 6.22
C ARG A 18 -4.90 2.99 5.23
N ASP A 19 -5.33 4.04 4.53
CA ASP A 19 -6.33 3.91 3.46
C ASP A 19 -5.82 3.03 2.34
N MET A 20 -4.56 3.19 1.94
CA MET A 20 -3.89 2.29 1.02
C MET A 20 -3.92 0.84 1.54
N ALA A 21 -3.54 0.60 2.79
CA ALA A 21 -3.53 -0.76 3.37
C ALA A 21 -4.94 -1.37 3.46
N ARG A 22 -5.95 -0.58 3.86
CA ARG A 22 -7.36 -1.00 3.88
C ARG A 22 -7.88 -1.33 2.50
N PHE A 23 -7.54 -0.52 1.50
CA PHE A 23 -7.87 -0.80 0.10
C PHE A 23 -7.27 -2.14 -0.33
N MET A 24 -5.97 -2.36 -0.11
CA MET A 24 -5.31 -3.63 -0.47
C MET A 24 -5.98 -4.83 0.19
N SER A 25 -6.34 -4.74 1.47
CA SER A 25 -7.02 -5.84 2.17
C SER A 25 -8.39 -6.16 1.59
N ARG A 26 -9.17 -5.14 1.25
CA ARG A 26 -10.50 -5.32 0.65
C ARG A 26 -10.42 -5.84 -0.77
N GLU A 27 -9.55 -5.23 -1.58
CA GLU A 27 -9.49 -5.45 -3.02
C GLU A 27 -8.73 -6.73 -3.38
N PHE A 28 -7.62 -7.00 -2.70
CA PHE A 28 -6.74 -8.14 -3.02
C PHE A 28 -6.96 -9.34 -2.10
N GLY A 29 -7.83 -9.21 -1.09
CA GLY A 29 -8.15 -10.29 -0.15
C GLY A 29 -7.02 -10.67 0.80
N ILE A 30 -6.01 -9.81 0.97
CA ILE A 30 -4.89 -10.03 1.87
C ILE A 30 -5.14 -9.44 3.27
N THR A 31 -4.45 -9.95 4.28
CA THR A 31 -4.53 -9.39 5.64
C THR A 31 -4.00 -7.95 5.70
N TYR A 32 -4.50 -7.15 6.65
CA TYR A 32 -4.03 -5.78 6.85
C TYR A 32 -2.54 -5.73 7.22
N SER A 33 -2.06 -6.67 8.03
CA SER A 33 -0.63 -6.76 8.35
C SER A 33 0.24 -7.10 7.14
N GLU A 34 -0.23 -7.94 6.22
CA GLU A 34 0.46 -8.17 4.94
C GLU A 34 0.46 -6.92 4.06
N ALA A 35 -0.68 -6.21 3.97
CA ALA A 35 -0.76 -4.96 3.22
C ALA A 35 0.25 -3.93 3.74
N VAL A 36 0.33 -3.75 5.07
CA VAL A 36 1.34 -2.90 5.72
C VAL A 36 2.77 -3.38 5.42
N ALA A 37 3.03 -4.69 5.45
CA ALA A 37 4.35 -5.21 5.10
C ALA A 37 4.76 -4.91 3.65
N ARG A 38 3.83 -5.07 2.69
CA ARG A 38 4.05 -4.74 1.28
C ARG A 38 4.28 -3.24 1.07
N ILE A 39 3.54 -2.39 1.77
CA ILE A 39 3.76 -0.94 1.81
C ILE A 39 5.16 -0.61 2.33
N ASN A 40 5.54 -1.19 3.48
CA ASN A 40 6.84 -0.97 4.09
C ASN A 40 8.00 -1.40 3.18
N SER A 41 7.85 -2.52 2.48
CA SER A 41 8.85 -3.00 1.52
C SER A 41 8.97 -2.08 0.31
N SER A 42 7.83 -1.61 -0.22
CA SER A 42 7.78 -0.81 -1.46
C SER A 42 8.23 0.64 -1.24
N TYR A 43 7.76 1.24 -0.15
CA TYR A 43 7.87 2.68 0.07
C TYR A 43 8.71 3.05 1.30
N GLY A 44 9.07 2.10 2.16
CA GLY A 44 9.70 2.38 3.45
C GLY A 44 11.10 3.01 3.43
N LYS A 45 11.69 3.16 2.24
CA LYS A 45 12.95 3.92 2.02
C LYS A 45 12.70 5.35 1.53
N LEU A 46 11.46 5.69 1.17
CA LEU A 46 11.10 7.02 0.72
C LEU A 46 11.09 7.99 1.91
N LYS A 47 11.54 9.21 1.64
CA LYS A 47 11.30 10.34 2.53
C LYS A 47 9.95 10.93 2.13
N ILE A 48 9.01 10.90 3.05
CA ILE A 48 7.66 11.44 2.88
C ILE A 48 7.60 12.77 3.62
N ASP A 49 7.20 13.84 2.94
CA ASP A 49 6.97 15.14 3.56
C ASP A 49 5.62 15.16 4.31
N PRO A 50 5.36 16.17 5.17
CA PRO A 50 4.07 16.28 5.88
C PRO A 50 2.88 16.35 4.92
N TYR A 51 1.71 15.94 5.39
CA TYR A 51 0.50 15.91 4.59
C TYR A 51 0.06 17.31 4.12
N PRO A 52 -0.33 17.48 2.84
CA PRO A 52 -0.22 16.51 1.77
C PRO A 52 1.20 16.46 1.16
N ASP A 53 1.75 15.26 1.04
CA ASP A 53 2.97 14.98 0.26
C ASP A 53 2.65 14.97 -1.25
N LEU A 54 3.68 15.00 -2.11
CA LEU A 54 3.50 14.84 -3.56
C LEU A 54 2.79 13.53 -3.93
N MET A 55 2.98 12.46 -3.15
CA MET A 55 2.29 11.18 -3.32
C MET A 55 0.76 11.33 -3.25
N CYS A 56 0.25 12.29 -2.47
CA CYS A 56 -1.17 12.59 -2.37
C CYS A 56 -1.75 13.29 -3.62
N HIS A 57 -0.95 13.51 -4.67
CA HIS A 57 -1.49 13.88 -5.98
C HIS A 57 -2.34 12.76 -6.59
N GLU A 58 -2.02 11.52 -6.27
CA GLU A 58 -2.81 10.34 -6.65
C GLU A 58 -3.55 9.79 -5.43
N GLU A 59 -4.61 9.03 -5.69
CA GLU A 59 -5.38 8.36 -4.64
C GLU A 59 -4.60 7.17 -4.02
N PRO A 60 -4.90 6.76 -2.78
CA PRO A 60 -4.21 5.64 -2.14
C PRO A 60 -4.26 4.33 -2.94
N ASP A 61 -5.33 4.10 -3.69
CA ASP A 61 -5.54 2.89 -4.49
C ASP A 61 -4.52 2.77 -5.64
N PHE A 62 -4.18 3.88 -6.30
CA PHE A 62 -3.14 3.93 -7.33
C PHE A 62 -1.82 3.32 -6.82
N TRP A 63 -1.37 3.77 -5.65
CA TRP A 63 -0.14 3.26 -5.03
C TRP A 63 -0.29 1.84 -4.49
N ALA A 64 -1.49 1.45 -4.05
CA ALA A 64 -1.83 0.09 -3.64
C ALA A 64 -1.60 -0.92 -4.76
N PHE A 65 -2.03 -0.61 -5.99
CA PHE A 65 -1.78 -1.45 -7.15
C PHE A 65 -0.27 -1.61 -7.40
N GLY A 66 0.51 -0.53 -7.33
CA GLY A 66 1.96 -0.60 -7.51
C GLY A 66 2.71 -1.43 -6.45
N ALA A 67 2.19 -1.46 -5.22
CA ALA A 67 2.74 -2.26 -4.13
C ALA A 67 2.35 -3.74 -4.21
N TYR A 68 1.25 -4.09 -4.90
CA TYR A 68 0.76 -5.46 -5.01
C TYR A 68 1.13 -6.14 -6.32
N TYR A 69 0.93 -5.47 -7.45
CA TYR A 69 1.24 -6.00 -8.78
C TYR A 69 2.60 -5.51 -9.27
N ASP A 70 3.25 -6.34 -10.07
CA ASP A 70 4.37 -5.88 -10.87
C ASP A 70 3.81 -5.17 -12.12
N LEU A 71 3.79 -3.84 -12.05
CA LEU A 71 3.35 -2.96 -13.13
C LEU A 71 4.44 -2.73 -14.20
N SER A 72 5.49 -3.56 -14.20
CA SER A 72 6.49 -3.59 -15.26
C SER A 72 5.84 -3.86 -16.63
N VAL A 73 6.60 -3.56 -17.69
CA VAL A 73 6.17 -3.81 -19.06
C VAL A 73 5.90 -5.30 -19.28
N ASP A 74 4.83 -5.60 -20.02
CA ASP A 74 4.56 -6.96 -20.46
C ASP A 74 5.54 -7.41 -21.57
N GLU A 75 5.39 -8.64 -22.06
CA GLU A 75 6.21 -9.21 -23.14
C GLU A 75 6.15 -8.39 -24.44
N LYS A 76 5.14 -7.52 -24.60
CA LYS A 76 4.92 -6.65 -25.77
C LYS A 76 5.40 -5.23 -25.51
N GLY A 77 6.02 -4.95 -24.36
CA GLY A 77 6.51 -3.63 -23.99
C GLY A 77 5.42 -2.67 -23.49
N ALA A 78 4.20 -3.14 -23.25
CA ALA A 78 3.11 -2.31 -22.74
C ALA A 78 3.15 -2.27 -21.20
N PHE A 79 3.09 -1.07 -20.62
CA PHE A 79 2.92 -0.93 -19.17
C PHE A 79 1.55 -1.44 -18.75
N ARG A 80 1.51 -2.19 -17.65
CA ARG A 80 0.24 -2.52 -17.00
C ARG A 80 -0.28 -1.27 -16.31
N TRP A 81 -1.30 -0.67 -16.91
CA TRP A 81 -1.91 0.57 -16.42
C TRP A 81 -3.01 0.27 -15.42
N TRP A 82 -3.07 1.06 -14.34
CA TRP A 82 -4.17 1.05 -13.37
C TRP A 82 -5.45 1.62 -14.03
N ASP A 83 -6.14 0.80 -14.81
CA ASP A 83 -7.53 1.07 -15.20
C ASP A 83 -8.44 0.33 -14.21
N PRO A 84 -9.36 0.99 -13.49
CA PRO A 84 -10.34 0.36 -12.62
C PRO A 84 -11.02 -0.87 -13.23
N GLU A 85 -11.32 -0.83 -14.54
CA GLU A 85 -12.04 -1.87 -15.27
C GLU A 85 -11.12 -2.91 -15.95
N ALA A 86 -9.80 -2.80 -15.78
CA ALA A 86 -8.88 -3.77 -16.38
C ALA A 86 -9.09 -5.19 -15.84
N ASP A 87 -9.04 -6.18 -16.74
CA ASP A 87 -8.88 -7.58 -16.33
C ASP A 87 -7.45 -7.79 -15.83
N ARG A 88 -7.34 -8.00 -14.51
CA ARG A 88 -6.06 -8.16 -13.80
C ARG A 88 -5.75 -9.61 -13.47
N SER A 89 -6.58 -10.57 -13.91
CA SER A 89 -6.45 -11.99 -13.56
C SER A 89 -5.11 -12.62 -13.95
N SER A 90 -4.44 -12.05 -14.96
CA SER A 90 -3.14 -12.49 -15.47
C SER A 90 -1.97 -11.62 -15.03
N TRP A 91 -2.20 -10.60 -14.22
CA TRP A 91 -1.14 -9.70 -13.82
C TRP A 91 -0.20 -10.36 -12.79
N PRO A 92 1.12 -10.24 -12.97
CA PRO A 92 2.07 -10.77 -12.01
C PRO A 92 1.92 -10.04 -10.68
N ILE A 93 1.75 -10.81 -9.60
CA ILE A 93 1.73 -10.30 -8.23
C ILE A 93 3.18 -10.23 -7.74
N ARG A 94 3.57 -9.12 -7.11
CA ARG A 94 4.87 -8.99 -6.45
C ARG A 94 4.94 -9.98 -5.29
N GLU A 95 6.09 -10.63 -5.11
CA GLU A 95 6.31 -11.49 -3.94
C GLU A 95 6.11 -10.69 -2.65
N ALA A 96 5.39 -11.28 -1.70
CA ALA A 96 5.24 -10.70 -0.37
C ALA A 96 6.61 -10.68 0.33
N PRO A 97 6.89 -9.66 1.17
CA PRO A 97 8.07 -9.70 2.02
C PRO A 97 8.06 -10.94 2.93
N GLU A 98 9.23 -11.54 3.17
CA GLU A 98 9.36 -12.70 4.06
C GLU A 98 8.77 -12.40 5.45
N LYS A 99 7.93 -13.31 5.97
CA LYS A 99 7.34 -13.19 7.31
C LYS A 99 8.43 -13.11 8.37
N GLY A 100 8.29 -12.18 9.32
CA GLY A 100 9.30 -11.92 10.35
C GLY A 100 10.46 -11.03 9.90
N SER A 101 10.52 -10.64 8.62
CA SER A 101 11.42 -9.57 8.18
C SER A 101 11.04 -8.23 8.81
N ARG A 102 11.96 -7.25 8.75
CA ARG A 102 11.77 -5.89 9.27
C ARG A 102 10.55 -5.13 8.70
N TYR A 103 9.95 -5.63 7.62
CA TYR A 103 8.77 -5.01 7.01
C TYR A 103 7.46 -5.43 7.69
N TRP A 104 7.46 -6.57 8.37
CA TRP A 104 6.34 -7.07 9.18
C TRP A 104 6.38 -6.43 10.57
N THR A 105 5.86 -5.20 10.67
CA THR A 105 5.78 -4.41 11.91
C THR A 105 4.56 -4.76 12.75
N LEU A 106 3.57 -5.43 12.16
CA LEU A 106 2.33 -5.84 12.80
C LEU A 106 2.23 -7.37 12.89
N PRO A 107 1.60 -7.90 13.96
CA PRO A 107 1.33 -9.33 14.05
C PRO A 107 0.30 -9.77 12.99
N GLU A 108 0.29 -11.06 12.68
CA GLU A 108 -0.78 -11.66 11.87
C GLU A 108 -2.14 -11.46 12.53
N GLY A 109 -3.18 -11.19 11.72
CA GLY A 109 -4.53 -10.95 12.22
C GLY A 109 -4.75 -9.58 12.87
N HIS A 110 -3.76 -8.66 12.84
CA HIS A 110 -3.98 -7.29 13.28
C HIS A 110 -5.07 -6.62 12.42
N GLU A 111 -6.13 -6.16 13.06
CA GLU A 111 -7.23 -5.48 12.38
C GLU A 111 -6.85 -4.04 12.01
N ALA A 112 -7.39 -3.55 10.90
CA ALA A 112 -7.18 -2.16 10.52
C ALA A 112 -7.81 -1.22 11.57
N PRO A 113 -7.11 -0.16 12.01
CA PRO A 113 -7.75 0.87 12.79
C PRO A 113 -8.89 1.51 11.97
N PRO A 114 -9.96 1.98 12.64
CA PRO A 114 -11.06 2.65 11.94
C PRO A 114 -10.53 3.89 11.20
N PRO A 115 -11.11 4.23 10.04
CA PRO A 115 -10.70 5.43 9.31
C PRO A 115 -10.91 6.69 10.16
N LEU A 116 -9.98 7.64 10.08
CA LEU A 116 -10.16 8.95 10.69
C LEU A 116 -11.23 9.72 9.91
N ARG A 117 -12.35 10.05 10.58
CA ARG A 117 -13.39 10.89 9.99
C ARG A 117 -12.83 12.29 9.70
N GLY A 118 -12.96 12.74 8.45
CA GLY A 118 -12.61 14.12 8.05
C GLY A 118 -11.25 14.28 7.37
N PHE A 119 -10.53 13.20 7.08
CA PHE A 119 -9.45 13.19 6.09
C PHE A 119 -10.04 12.67 4.78
N GLY A 120 -10.08 13.51 3.74
CA GLY A 120 -10.72 13.23 2.45
C GLY A 120 -12.11 13.86 2.34
N SER A 121 -12.24 14.81 1.40
CA SER A 121 -13.52 15.36 0.93
C SER A 121 -14.06 14.51 -0.21
#